data_AF-A0A2R6HSS0-F1
#
_entry.id   AF-A0A2R6HSS0-F1
#
_cell.length_a   1.000
_cell.length_b   1.000
_cell.length_c   1.000
_cell.angle_alpha   90.00
_cell.angle_beta   90.00
_cell.angle_gamma   90.00
#
_symmetry.space_group_name_H-M   'P 1'
#
loop_
_entity.id
_entity.type
_entity.pdbx_description
1 polymer ?
#
loop_
_entity_poly.entity_id
_entity_poly.type
_entity_poly.pdbx_seq_one_letter_code
_entity_poly.pdbx_strand_id
1 'polypeptide(L)'
;MRSSNERARTAEPDSTDIDPLPPTLFWNATEGRLRALWRVLGALAVVLGLGSAGALAVGRSLPSQYLGSLAAQVVYAGVAAVLLVALARYIDRRPLAAYGLRLDRTWGRDLAVGVAIGVVGWGGALATSLLFGWASVERLLSAGTVGFPLAVGLAIGVAQYALVGFWEEVVFRGVVLRNAVEGLGWLPRRRALAGGLGLSSLLFGVLHADQAGSPLALSFWVLAGLVMGLAYVWTDSLALPISLHAAFDVSVNHVWGLFAARAGELPFEPPTLVRPAFTGPESLVAVAGPINTGWLLVIGVAVVAFARLRNGSFAAPFRTEYEGR
;
A
#
# COMPACT_ATOMS: atom_id res chain seq x y z
N MET A 1 -38.78 -39.01 72.58
CA MET A 1 -37.99 -37.77 72.45
C MET A 1 -36.55 -38.14 72.08
N ARG A 2 -36.21 -38.09 70.78
CA ARG A 2 -34.82 -38.05 70.30
C ARG A 2 -34.75 -36.85 69.35
N SER A 3 -34.01 -35.81 69.74
CA SER A 3 -33.83 -34.59 68.96
C SER A 3 -32.71 -34.78 67.95
N SER A 4 -33.05 -34.64 66.66
CA SER A 4 -32.12 -34.49 65.55
C SER A 4 -31.41 -33.15 65.64
N ASN A 5 -30.09 -33.16 65.41
CA ASN A 5 -29.21 -31.99 65.40
C ASN A 5 -28.77 -31.77 63.94
N GLU A 6 -29.53 -30.98 63.19
CA GLU A 6 -29.18 -30.58 61.82
C GLU A 6 -28.23 -29.38 61.86
N ARG A 7 -26.98 -29.60 61.46
CA ARG A 7 -26.04 -28.51 61.16
C ARG A 7 -26.42 -27.90 59.81
N ALA A 8 -26.88 -26.65 59.84
CA ALA A 8 -26.95 -25.81 58.67
C ALA A 8 -25.53 -25.59 58.10
N ARG A 9 -25.27 -26.15 56.91
CA ARG A 9 -24.14 -25.73 56.08
C ARG A 9 -24.57 -24.47 55.34
N THR A 10 -24.00 -23.33 55.73
CA THR A 10 -24.04 -22.11 54.93
C THR A 10 -23.21 -22.34 53.67
N ALA A 11 -23.87 -22.35 52.51
CA ALA A 11 -23.20 -22.35 51.22
C ALA A 11 -22.57 -20.97 51.01
N GLU A 12 -21.25 -20.93 50.93
CA GLU A 12 -20.48 -19.77 50.51
C GLU A 12 -20.61 -19.66 48.97
N PRO A 13 -21.06 -18.52 48.41
CA PRO A 13 -21.16 -18.37 46.97
C PRO A 13 -19.75 -18.31 46.39
N ASP A 14 -19.42 -19.30 45.56
CA ASP A 14 -18.18 -19.39 44.79
C ASP A 14 -18.04 -18.15 43.91
N SER A 15 -17.21 -17.20 44.35
CA SER A 15 -16.88 -16.02 43.59
C SER A 15 -15.81 -16.40 42.57
N THR A 16 -16.23 -16.54 41.31
CA THR A 16 -15.57 -16.07 40.06
C THR A 16 -15.82 -16.95 38.83
N ASP A 17 -17.02 -17.48 38.64
CA ASP A 17 -17.50 -17.76 37.27
C ASP A 17 -18.04 -16.45 36.67
N ILE A 18 -17.13 -15.60 36.19
CA ILE A 18 -17.52 -14.57 35.22
C ILE A 18 -17.75 -15.31 33.91
N ASP A 19 -19.01 -15.54 33.59
CA ASP A 19 -19.44 -15.98 32.26
C ASP A 19 -18.67 -15.16 31.20
N PRO A 20 -17.99 -15.80 30.24
CA PRO A 20 -17.32 -15.07 29.18
C PRO A 20 -18.36 -14.22 28.47
N LEU A 21 -18.17 -12.89 28.51
CA LEU A 21 -19.03 -11.93 27.83
C LEU A 21 -19.30 -12.43 26.40
N PRO A 22 -20.56 -12.42 25.92
CA PRO A 22 -20.88 -12.89 24.59
C PRO A 22 -20.00 -12.15 23.58
N PRO A 23 -19.44 -12.85 22.57
CA PRO A 23 -18.54 -12.24 21.62
C PRO A 23 -19.25 -11.10 20.89
N THR A 24 -18.99 -9.87 21.29
CA THR A 24 -19.65 -8.72 20.65
C THR A 24 -19.18 -8.60 19.20
N LEU A 25 -20.09 -8.14 18.33
CA LEU A 25 -19.82 -7.97 16.90
C LEU A 25 -18.64 -7.02 16.62
N PHE A 26 -18.38 -6.06 17.51
CA PHE A 26 -17.42 -4.97 17.31
C PHE A 26 -16.13 -5.14 18.10
N TRP A 27 -16.20 -5.68 19.31
CA TRP A 27 -15.09 -5.75 20.25
C TRP A 27 -14.55 -7.18 20.38
N ASN A 28 -13.23 -7.31 20.39
CA ASN A 28 -12.55 -8.53 20.78
C ASN A 28 -12.15 -8.41 22.26
N ALA A 29 -12.87 -9.14 23.13
CA ALA A 29 -12.64 -9.11 24.57
C ALA A 29 -11.25 -9.66 24.94
N THR A 30 -10.78 -10.70 24.25
CA THR A 30 -9.47 -11.34 24.47
C THR A 30 -8.31 -10.41 24.12
N GLU A 31 -8.47 -9.58 23.08
CA GLU A 31 -7.44 -8.64 22.63
C GLU A 31 -7.62 -7.22 23.22
N GLY A 32 -8.76 -6.94 23.87
CA GLY A 32 -9.06 -5.63 24.45
C GLY A 32 -9.09 -4.49 23.42
N ARG A 33 -9.59 -4.76 22.20
CA ARG A 33 -9.65 -3.81 21.07
C ARG A 33 -10.71 -4.18 20.03
N LEU A 34 -10.92 -3.29 19.05
CA LEU A 34 -11.84 -3.52 17.92
C LEU A 34 -11.42 -4.72 17.07
N ARG A 35 -12.40 -5.49 16.57
CA ARG A 35 -12.16 -6.62 15.66
C ARG A 35 -11.52 -6.14 14.35
N ALA A 36 -10.72 -7.01 13.74
CA ALA A 36 -9.97 -6.75 12.52
C ALA A 36 -10.81 -6.14 11.39
N LEU A 37 -12.00 -6.67 11.12
CA LEU A 37 -12.89 -6.16 10.08
C LEU A 37 -13.21 -4.66 10.27
N TRP A 38 -13.55 -4.26 11.49
CA TRP A 38 -13.89 -2.87 11.79
C TRP A 38 -12.68 -1.94 11.77
N ARG A 39 -11.49 -2.45 12.11
CA ARG A 39 -10.23 -1.71 11.94
C ARG A 39 -9.95 -1.45 10.46
N VAL A 40 -10.18 -2.43 9.58
CA VAL A 40 -10.06 -2.29 8.12
C VAL A 40 -11.08 -1.31 7.56
N LEU A 41 -12.37 -1.52 7.83
CA LEU A 41 -13.45 -0.70 7.30
C LEU A 41 -13.35 0.75 7.81
N GLY A 42 -13.06 0.94 9.10
CA GLY A 42 -12.87 2.25 9.70
C GLY A 42 -11.69 3.00 9.09
N ALA A 43 -10.56 2.31 8.86
CA ALA A 43 -9.39 2.90 8.22
C ALA A 43 -9.69 3.37 6.78
N LEU A 44 -10.33 2.52 5.98
CA LEU A 44 -10.73 2.87 4.61
C LEU A 44 -11.73 4.03 4.60
N ALA A 45 -12.75 3.99 5.46
CA ALA A 45 -13.75 5.06 5.56
C ALA A 45 -13.12 6.40 5.96
N VAL A 46 -12.18 6.41 6.90
CA VAL A 46 -11.48 7.62 7.33
C VAL A 46 -10.60 8.18 6.22
N VAL A 47 -9.74 7.36 5.62
CA VAL A 47 -8.80 7.86 4.60
C VAL A 47 -9.52 8.25 3.33
N LEU A 48 -10.44 7.41 2.83
CA LEU A 48 -11.18 7.72 1.61
C LEU A 48 -12.22 8.82 1.84
N GLY A 49 -12.89 8.86 3.00
CA GLY A 49 -13.87 9.89 3.30
C GLY A 49 -13.23 11.25 3.62
N LEU A 50 -12.46 11.32 4.71
CA LEU A 50 -11.83 12.58 5.14
C LEU A 50 -10.72 13.03 4.19
N GLY A 51 -9.94 12.08 3.66
CA GLY A 51 -8.91 12.40 2.67
C GLY A 51 -9.50 13.01 1.41
N SER A 52 -10.56 12.42 0.84
CA SER A 52 -11.20 12.98 -0.35
C SER A 52 -11.88 14.33 -0.09
N ALA A 53 -12.56 14.48 1.06
CA ALA A 53 -13.18 15.76 1.43
C ALA A 53 -12.13 16.88 1.58
N GLY A 54 -11.03 16.59 2.28
CA GLY A 54 -9.94 17.55 2.45
C GLY A 54 -9.18 17.82 1.14
N ALA A 55 -8.91 16.78 0.34
CA ALA A 55 -8.28 16.89 -0.97
C ALA A 55 -9.09 17.78 -1.92
N LEU A 56 -10.42 17.64 -1.92
CA LEU A 56 -11.31 18.47 -2.73
C LEU A 56 -11.28 19.94 -2.27
N ALA A 57 -11.26 20.18 -0.96
CA ALA A 57 -11.21 21.52 -0.39
C ALA A 57 -9.90 22.25 -0.74
N VAL A 58 -8.76 21.58 -0.59
CA VAL A 58 -7.45 22.19 -0.89
C VAL A 58 -7.18 22.29 -2.39
N GLY A 59 -7.55 21.26 -3.16
CA GLY A 59 -7.26 21.18 -4.60
C GLY A 59 -7.93 22.29 -5.40
N ARG A 60 -9.16 22.68 -5.03
CA ARG A 60 -9.89 23.78 -5.67
C ARG A 60 -9.35 25.17 -5.34
N SER A 61 -8.53 25.27 -4.30
CA SER A 61 -8.03 26.55 -3.78
C SER A 61 -6.68 26.96 -4.42
N LEU A 62 -6.04 26.08 -5.19
CA LEU A 62 -4.73 26.33 -5.78
C LEU A 62 -4.80 26.78 -7.24
N PRO A 63 -3.88 27.65 -7.68
CA PRO A 63 -3.93 28.26 -9.01
C PRO A 63 -3.54 27.32 -10.15
N SER A 64 -2.97 26.15 -9.84
CA SER A 64 -2.64 25.13 -10.85
C SER A 64 -3.11 23.76 -10.38
N GLN A 65 -3.62 22.97 -11.32
CA GLN A 65 -4.04 21.59 -11.04
C GLN A 65 -2.87 20.74 -10.54
N TYR A 66 -1.65 20.99 -11.04
CA TYR A 66 -0.45 20.25 -10.62
C TYR A 66 -0.12 20.46 -9.14
N LEU A 67 -0.16 21.72 -8.66
CA LEU A 67 -0.03 21.99 -7.22
C LEU A 67 -1.24 21.46 -6.42
N GLY A 68 -2.44 21.55 -6.98
CA GLY A 68 -3.66 20.98 -6.40
C GLY A 68 -3.53 19.48 -6.13
N SER A 69 -2.97 18.72 -7.09
CA SER A 69 -2.67 17.30 -6.94
C SER A 69 -1.66 17.03 -5.83
N LEU A 70 -0.54 17.78 -5.76
CA LEU A 70 0.40 17.66 -4.64
C LEU A 70 -0.29 17.93 -3.29
N ALA A 71 -1.05 19.01 -3.18
CA ALA A 71 -1.75 19.38 -1.95
C ALA A 71 -2.77 18.31 -1.52
N ALA A 72 -3.51 17.72 -2.47
CA ALA A 72 -4.39 16.60 -2.21
C ALA A 72 -3.63 15.40 -1.61
N GLN A 73 -2.47 15.06 -2.16
CA GLN A 73 -1.66 13.94 -1.64
C GLN A 73 -1.03 14.26 -0.27
N VAL A 74 -0.72 15.52 0.03
CA VAL A 74 -0.35 15.95 1.38
C VAL A 74 -1.49 15.68 2.37
N VAL A 75 -2.74 15.96 1.99
CA VAL A 75 -3.92 15.68 2.82
C VAL A 75 -4.08 14.17 3.04
N TYR A 76 -4.06 13.34 1.99
CA TYR A 76 -4.18 11.89 2.14
C TYR A 76 -3.08 11.31 3.03
N ALA A 77 -1.83 11.71 2.81
CA ALA A 77 -0.70 11.28 3.63
C ALA A 77 -0.83 11.74 5.09
N GLY A 78 -1.28 12.97 5.33
CA GLY A 78 -1.55 13.48 6.67
C GLY A 78 -2.63 12.69 7.39
N VAL A 79 -3.77 12.43 6.72
CA VAL A 79 -4.88 11.64 7.27
C VAL A 79 -4.43 10.20 7.56
N ALA A 80 -3.72 9.56 6.64
CA ALA A 80 -3.20 8.20 6.82
C ALA A 80 -2.18 8.13 7.98
N ALA A 81 -1.30 9.12 8.11
CA ALA A 81 -0.32 9.18 9.20
C ALA A 81 -1.01 9.36 10.57
N VAL A 82 -1.96 10.31 10.67
CA VAL A 82 -2.74 10.54 11.90
C VAL A 82 -3.55 9.29 12.27
N LEU A 83 -4.21 8.66 11.30
CA LEU A 83 -4.94 7.41 11.50
C LEU A 83 -3.99 6.31 12.01
N LEU A 84 -2.83 6.12 11.39
CA LEU A 84 -1.88 5.10 11.80
C LEU A 84 -1.38 5.34 13.23
N VAL A 85 -1.08 6.59 13.59
CA VAL A 85 -0.71 6.97 14.96
C VAL A 85 -1.85 6.70 15.93
N ALA A 86 -3.09 7.03 15.57
CA ALA A 86 -4.25 6.78 16.42
C ALA A 86 -4.49 5.27 16.63
N LEU A 87 -4.41 4.48 15.56
CA LEU A 87 -4.47 3.01 15.63
C LEU A 87 -3.36 2.46 16.52
N ALA A 88 -2.12 2.87 16.28
CA ALA A 88 -0.95 2.41 17.03
C ALA A 88 -1.05 2.74 18.52
N ARG A 89 -1.44 3.97 18.87
CA ARG A 89 -1.46 4.47 20.25
C ARG A 89 -2.68 4.02 21.05
N TYR A 90 -3.86 4.12 20.47
CA TYR A 90 -5.12 4.01 21.23
C TYR A 90 -5.85 2.68 21.02
N ILE A 91 -5.71 2.05 19.85
CA ILE A 91 -6.47 0.83 19.51
C ILE A 91 -5.58 -0.41 19.65
N ASP A 92 -4.48 -0.45 18.91
CA ASP A 92 -3.56 -1.59 18.89
C ASP A 92 -2.52 -1.52 20.02
N ARG A 93 -2.31 -0.35 20.63
CA ARG A 93 -1.38 -0.11 21.74
C ARG A 93 0.04 -0.67 21.49
N ARG A 94 0.54 -0.48 20.28
CA ARG A 94 1.84 -1.00 19.80
C ARG A 94 2.68 0.11 19.16
N PRO A 95 4.02 -0.02 19.15
CA PRO A 95 4.87 0.99 18.51
C PRO A 95 4.64 1.04 16.99
N LEU A 96 4.85 2.21 16.38
CA LEU A 96 4.81 2.38 14.92
C LEU A 96 5.79 1.44 14.19
N ALA A 97 6.92 1.13 14.83
CA ALA A 97 7.89 0.14 14.38
C ALA A 97 7.26 -1.23 14.12
N ALA A 98 6.21 -1.59 14.87
CA ALA A 98 5.48 -2.83 14.62
C ALA A 98 4.90 -2.81 13.23
N TYR A 99 4.41 -1.68 12.69
CA TYR A 99 3.84 -1.53 11.33
C TYR A 99 4.89 -1.47 10.21
N GLY A 100 6.16 -1.74 10.50
CA GLY A 100 7.23 -1.66 9.52
C GLY A 100 7.79 -0.25 9.32
N LEU A 101 7.46 0.71 10.20
CA LEU A 101 8.08 2.04 10.26
C LEU A 101 9.26 2.05 11.25
N ARG A 102 10.31 1.31 10.92
CA ARG A 102 11.54 1.21 11.71
C ARG A 102 12.60 2.11 11.13
N LEU A 103 12.58 3.42 11.41
CA LEU A 103 13.46 4.44 10.80
C LEU A 103 14.95 4.27 11.18
N ASP A 104 15.55 3.16 10.77
CA ASP A 104 16.93 2.75 10.98
C ASP A 104 17.67 2.58 9.64
N ARG A 105 18.95 2.18 9.69
CA ARG A 105 19.77 1.99 8.48
C ARG A 105 19.23 0.91 7.55
N THR A 106 18.57 -0.12 8.09
CA THR A 106 17.99 -1.21 7.30
C THR A 106 16.79 -0.70 6.51
N TRP A 107 15.95 0.11 7.14
CA TRP A 107 14.81 0.75 6.48
C TRP A 107 15.26 1.71 5.37
N GLY A 108 16.30 2.51 5.61
CA GLY A 108 16.92 3.32 4.56
C GLY A 108 17.46 2.50 3.39
N ARG A 109 18.09 1.35 3.65
CA ARG A 109 18.57 0.43 2.61
C ARG A 109 17.41 -0.19 1.83
N ASP A 110 16.37 -0.68 2.52
CA ASP A 110 15.20 -1.28 1.90
C ASP A 110 14.47 -0.26 0.99
N LEU A 111 14.44 1.02 1.41
CA LEU A 111 13.93 2.14 0.60
C LEU A 111 14.78 2.37 -0.66
N ALA A 112 16.11 2.46 -0.53
CA ALA A 112 17.00 2.65 -1.66
C ALA A 112 16.93 1.50 -2.68
N VAL A 113 16.82 0.26 -2.20
CA VAL A 113 16.67 -0.92 -3.05
C VAL A 113 15.33 -0.90 -3.80
N GLY A 114 14.22 -0.54 -3.14
CA GLY A 114 12.93 -0.44 -3.81
C GLY A 114 12.92 0.63 -4.90
N VAL A 115 13.55 1.79 -4.66
CA VAL A 115 13.74 2.82 -5.69
C VAL A 115 14.54 2.25 -6.87
N ALA A 116 15.66 1.58 -6.62
CA ALA A 116 16.50 1.02 -7.67
C ALA A 116 15.75 -0.04 -8.50
N ILE A 117 15.05 -0.97 -7.85
CA ILE A 117 14.26 -2.01 -8.53
C ILE A 117 13.17 -1.37 -9.40
N GLY A 118 12.42 -0.40 -8.86
CA GLY A 118 11.35 0.27 -9.59
C GLY A 118 11.87 1.04 -10.81
N VAL A 119 12.86 1.91 -10.62
CA VAL A 119 13.42 2.72 -11.70
C VAL A 119 14.00 1.83 -12.81
N VAL A 120 14.78 0.81 -12.47
CA VAL A 120 15.36 -0.10 -13.46
C VAL A 120 14.29 -0.93 -14.17
N GLY A 121 13.32 -1.47 -13.43
CA GLY A 121 12.26 -2.30 -14.00
C GLY A 121 11.40 -1.56 -15.01
N TRP A 122 10.95 -0.34 -14.68
CA TRP A 122 10.15 0.47 -15.60
C TRP A 122 10.97 1.04 -16.76
N GLY A 123 12.28 1.24 -16.57
CA GLY A 123 13.21 1.56 -17.67
C GLY A 123 13.32 0.41 -18.66
N GLY A 124 13.32 -0.83 -18.16
CA GLY A 124 13.24 -2.03 -19.00
C GLY A 124 11.97 -2.11 -19.83
N ALA A 125 10.83 -1.66 -19.29
CA ALA A 125 9.58 -1.60 -20.02
C ALA A 125 9.66 -0.63 -21.20
N LEU A 126 10.15 0.59 -20.99
CA LEU A 126 10.41 1.53 -22.07
C LEU A 126 11.41 0.97 -23.08
N ALA A 127 12.53 0.41 -22.61
CA ALA A 127 13.56 -0.17 -23.45
C ALA A 127 12.99 -1.28 -24.35
N THR A 128 12.07 -2.10 -23.83
CA THR A 128 11.36 -3.11 -24.62
C THR A 128 10.56 -2.46 -25.75
N SER A 129 9.75 -1.45 -25.45
CA SER A 129 8.98 -0.74 -26.49
C SER A 129 9.88 -0.08 -27.53
N LEU A 130 11.03 0.48 -27.14
CA LEU A 130 12.02 1.02 -28.08
C LEU A 130 12.62 -0.06 -28.99
N LEU A 131 13.01 -1.21 -28.42
CA LEU A 131 13.62 -2.32 -29.16
C LEU A 131 12.69 -2.91 -30.22
N PHE A 132 11.39 -2.98 -29.95
CA PHE A 132 10.38 -3.47 -30.89
C PHE A 132 9.87 -2.40 -31.86
N GLY A 133 10.41 -1.17 -31.82
CA GLY A 133 9.96 -0.05 -32.66
C GLY A 133 8.55 0.46 -32.31
N TRP A 134 8.06 0.14 -31.12
CA TRP A 134 6.75 0.57 -30.60
C TRP A 134 6.80 1.91 -29.87
N ALA A 135 8.00 2.44 -29.65
CA ALA A 135 8.22 3.77 -29.13
C ALA A 135 9.45 4.39 -29.80
N SER A 136 9.52 5.71 -29.74
CA SER A 136 10.73 6.49 -30.03
C SER A 136 10.93 7.55 -28.94
N VAL A 137 12.15 8.04 -28.74
CA VAL A 137 12.41 9.15 -27.80
C VAL A 137 12.19 10.46 -28.53
N GLU A 138 11.12 11.18 -28.19
CA GLU A 138 10.77 12.46 -28.80
C GLU A 138 11.58 13.61 -28.17
N ARG A 139 11.73 13.59 -26.84
CA ARG A 139 12.42 14.64 -26.10
C ARG A 139 13.12 14.10 -24.87
N LEU A 140 14.29 14.68 -24.57
CA LEU A 140 14.95 14.56 -23.28
C LEU A 140 14.72 15.85 -22.48
N LEU A 141 14.55 15.72 -21.17
CA LEU A 141 14.45 16.86 -20.24
C LEU A 141 13.30 17.82 -20.62
N SER A 142 12.07 17.31 -20.64
CA SER A 142 10.87 18.08 -20.97
C SER A 142 10.27 18.72 -19.72
N ALA A 143 10.10 20.04 -19.68
CA ALA A 143 9.36 20.70 -18.59
C ALA A 143 7.84 20.44 -18.64
N GLY A 144 7.34 19.87 -19.74
CA GLY A 144 5.91 19.66 -19.94
C GLY A 144 5.14 20.99 -20.07
N THR A 145 3.86 20.98 -19.71
CA THR A 145 2.96 22.15 -19.79
C THR A 145 2.51 22.66 -18.44
N VAL A 146 3.12 22.19 -17.35
CA VAL A 146 2.74 22.55 -15.96
C VAL A 146 3.12 23.97 -15.53
N GLY A 147 3.84 24.73 -16.36
CA GLY A 147 4.20 26.12 -16.08
C GLY A 147 5.37 26.32 -15.09
N PHE A 148 6.10 25.25 -14.77
CA PHE A 148 7.28 25.30 -13.89
C PHE A 148 8.57 24.98 -14.65
N PRO A 149 9.73 25.51 -14.22
CA PRO A 149 11.02 25.00 -14.67
C PRO A 149 11.15 23.50 -14.40
N LEU A 150 11.83 22.77 -15.30
CA LEU A 150 11.95 21.30 -15.24
C LEU A 150 12.27 20.77 -13.84
N ALA A 151 13.32 21.29 -13.20
CA ALA A 151 13.75 20.80 -11.88
C ALA A 151 12.69 21.02 -10.79
N VAL A 152 11.98 22.15 -10.82
CA VAL A 152 10.90 22.46 -9.87
C VAL A 152 9.70 21.56 -10.12
N GLY A 153 9.30 21.40 -11.39
CA GLY A 153 8.21 20.51 -11.76
C GLY A 153 8.50 19.06 -11.36
N LEU A 154 9.70 18.54 -11.65
CA LEU A 154 10.11 17.20 -11.24
C LEU A 154 10.10 17.05 -9.72
N ALA A 155 10.56 18.05 -8.96
CA ALA A 155 10.54 17.99 -7.50
C ALA A 155 9.11 17.91 -6.94
N ILE A 156 8.17 18.68 -7.51
CA ILE A 156 6.74 18.62 -7.17
C ILE A 156 6.18 17.23 -7.47
N GLY A 157 6.43 16.70 -8.65
CA GLY A 157 5.95 15.38 -9.07
C GLY A 157 6.51 14.23 -8.24
N VAL A 158 7.81 14.26 -7.96
CA VAL A 158 8.46 13.27 -7.08
C VAL A 158 7.88 13.35 -5.67
N ALA A 159 7.68 14.56 -5.12
CA ALA A 159 7.05 14.73 -3.82
C ALA A 159 5.61 14.20 -3.81
N GLN A 160 4.82 14.52 -4.83
CA GLN A 160 3.45 14.05 -4.98
C GLN A 160 3.38 12.52 -4.94
N TYR A 161 4.18 11.84 -5.77
CA TYR A 161 4.12 10.39 -5.88
C TYR A 161 4.83 9.66 -4.73
N ALA A 162 5.80 10.29 -4.06
CA ALA A 162 6.30 9.81 -2.78
C ALA A 162 5.21 9.81 -1.70
N LEU A 163 4.33 10.83 -1.70
CA LEU A 163 3.19 10.89 -0.79
C LEU A 163 2.13 9.83 -1.13
N VAL A 164 1.84 9.61 -2.42
CA VAL A 164 0.97 8.51 -2.90
C VAL A 164 1.46 7.17 -2.38
N GLY A 165 2.71 6.81 -2.71
CA GLY A 165 3.32 5.57 -2.25
C GLY A 165 3.36 5.47 -0.72
N PHE A 166 3.52 6.58 0.00
CA PHE A 166 3.46 6.55 1.47
C PHE A 166 2.06 6.20 1.98
N TRP A 167 1.03 6.97 1.61
CA TRP A 167 -0.29 6.83 2.23
C TRP A 167 -0.98 5.54 1.82
N GLU A 168 -0.85 5.14 0.55
CA GLU A 168 -1.43 3.89 0.07
C GLU A 168 -0.80 2.69 0.76
N GLU A 169 0.52 2.63 0.87
CA GLU A 169 1.18 1.48 1.51
C GLU A 169 0.96 1.45 3.03
N VAL A 170 0.88 2.61 3.69
CA VAL A 170 0.44 2.67 5.10
C VAL A 170 -0.95 2.07 5.27
N VAL A 171 -1.90 2.42 4.40
CA VAL A 171 -3.27 1.92 4.50
C VAL A 171 -3.35 0.46 4.09
N PHE A 172 -2.95 0.09 2.88
CA PHE A 172 -3.15 -1.25 2.36
C PHE A 172 -2.23 -2.29 3.01
N ARG A 173 -0.95 -1.98 3.23
CA ARG A 173 0.01 -2.96 3.78
C ARG A 173 0.09 -2.83 5.30
N GLY A 174 0.26 -1.61 5.79
CA GLY A 174 0.35 -1.33 7.22
C GLY A 174 -0.94 -1.67 7.98
N VAL A 175 -2.11 -1.30 7.44
CA VAL A 175 -3.41 -1.50 8.10
C VAL A 175 -4.18 -2.68 7.53
N VAL A 176 -4.58 -2.67 6.25
CA VAL A 176 -5.51 -3.66 5.68
C VAL A 176 -4.93 -5.07 5.73
N LEU A 177 -3.79 -5.31 5.09
CA LEU A 177 -3.13 -6.62 5.03
C LEU A 177 -2.90 -7.14 6.45
N ARG A 178 -2.33 -6.31 7.32
CA ARG A 178 -2.04 -6.71 8.68
C ARG A 178 -3.26 -7.11 9.48
N ASN A 179 -4.30 -6.27 9.48
CA ASN A 179 -5.53 -6.56 10.20
C ASN A 179 -6.21 -7.79 9.63
N ALA A 180 -6.15 -8.00 8.30
CA ALA A 180 -6.66 -9.20 7.66
C ALA A 180 -5.92 -10.46 8.14
N VAL A 181 -4.58 -10.44 8.21
CA VAL A 181 -3.80 -11.58 8.75
C VAL A 181 -4.14 -11.83 10.22
N GLU A 182 -4.23 -10.77 11.04
CA GLU A 182 -4.63 -10.88 12.45
C GLU A 182 -6.05 -11.48 12.60
N GLY A 183 -7.02 -11.01 11.81
CA GLY A 183 -8.39 -11.50 11.84
C GLY A 183 -8.55 -12.94 11.32
N LEU A 184 -7.59 -13.41 10.52
CA LEU A 184 -7.50 -14.78 10.04
C LEU A 184 -6.58 -15.66 10.92
N GLY A 185 -6.21 -15.20 12.11
CA GLY A 185 -5.30 -15.91 13.02
C GLY A 185 -5.78 -17.30 13.48
N TRP A 186 -7.07 -17.61 13.30
CA TRP A 186 -7.64 -18.94 13.54
C TRP A 186 -7.30 -19.96 12.43
N LEU A 187 -6.76 -19.51 11.31
CA LEU A 187 -6.25 -20.35 10.22
C LEU A 187 -4.76 -20.65 10.41
N PRO A 188 -4.24 -21.74 9.80
CA PRO A 188 -2.80 -21.95 9.68
C PRO A 188 -2.11 -20.72 9.07
N ARG A 189 -0.97 -20.31 9.63
CA ARG A 189 -0.21 -19.10 9.26
C ARG A 189 -0.14 -18.83 7.74
N ARG A 190 0.17 -19.86 6.94
CA ARG A 190 0.25 -19.75 5.47
C ARG A 190 -1.06 -19.27 4.84
N ARG A 191 -2.21 -19.77 5.33
CA ARG A 191 -3.54 -19.38 4.85
C ARG A 191 -3.92 -17.98 5.33
N ALA A 192 -3.58 -17.61 6.56
CA ALA A 192 -3.81 -16.26 7.07
C ALA A 192 -3.03 -15.22 6.25
N LEU A 193 -1.74 -15.48 5.97
CA LEU A 193 -0.91 -14.64 5.10
C LEU A 193 -1.48 -14.55 3.69
N ALA A 194 -1.85 -15.68 3.07
CA ALA A 194 -2.43 -15.70 1.74
C ALA A 194 -3.75 -14.92 1.67
N GLY A 195 -4.62 -15.08 2.67
CA GLY A 195 -5.89 -14.35 2.77
C GLY A 195 -5.69 -12.85 2.95
N GLY A 196 -4.75 -12.42 3.80
CA GLY A 196 -4.42 -11.02 3.99
C GLY A 196 -3.80 -10.36 2.76
N LEU A 197 -2.88 -11.07 2.09
CA LEU A 197 -2.31 -10.65 0.79
C LEU A 197 -3.41 -10.52 -0.26
N GLY A 198 -4.27 -11.52 -0.39
CA GLY A 198 -5.38 -11.52 -1.35
C GLY A 198 -6.34 -10.36 -1.12
N LEU A 199 -6.83 -10.19 0.12
CA LEU A 199 -7.76 -9.11 0.46
C LEU A 199 -7.16 -7.73 0.21
N SER A 200 -5.93 -7.49 0.68
CA SER A 200 -5.25 -6.22 0.47
C SER A 200 -5.03 -5.91 -1.02
N SER A 201 -4.66 -6.92 -1.82
CA SER A 201 -4.38 -6.74 -3.25
C SER A 201 -5.65 -6.50 -4.06
N LEU A 202 -6.75 -7.18 -3.71
CA LEU A 202 -8.06 -6.98 -4.33
C LEU A 202 -8.60 -5.57 -4.03
N LEU A 203 -8.53 -5.12 -2.78
CA LEU A 203 -8.97 -3.78 -2.40
C LEU A 203 -8.10 -2.69 -3.05
N PHE A 204 -6.79 -2.93 -3.19
CA PHE A 204 -5.89 -2.06 -3.93
C PHE A 204 -6.30 -1.99 -5.42
N GLY A 205 -6.61 -3.12 -6.05
CA GLY A 205 -7.13 -3.14 -7.43
C GLY A 205 -8.43 -2.36 -7.57
N VAL A 206 -9.40 -2.56 -6.66
CA VAL A 206 -10.69 -1.83 -6.67
C VAL A 206 -10.50 -0.32 -6.57
N LEU A 207 -9.53 0.15 -5.78
CA LEU A 207 -9.21 1.59 -5.70
C LEU A 207 -8.81 2.17 -7.07
N HIS A 208 -8.22 1.35 -7.94
CA HIS A 208 -7.73 1.74 -9.26
C HIS A 208 -8.70 1.38 -10.39
N ALA A 209 -9.97 1.08 -10.08
CA ALA A 209 -10.95 0.67 -11.10
C ALA A 209 -11.22 1.76 -12.15
N ASP A 210 -11.14 3.03 -11.76
CA ASP A 210 -11.23 4.19 -12.65
C ASP A 210 -10.05 4.27 -13.64
N GLN A 211 -8.89 3.73 -13.26
CA GLN A 211 -7.68 3.67 -14.10
C GLN A 211 -7.60 2.41 -14.97
N ALA A 212 -8.38 1.38 -14.66
CA ALA A 212 -8.31 0.10 -15.37
C ALA A 212 -9.00 0.14 -16.75
N GLY A 213 -10.17 0.77 -16.87
CA GLY A 213 -10.95 0.78 -18.13
C GLY A 213 -11.44 -0.60 -18.62
N SER A 214 -10.95 -1.73 -18.07
CA SER A 214 -11.37 -3.10 -18.36
C SER A 214 -11.04 -4.07 -17.21
N PRO A 215 -11.71 -5.24 -17.10
CA PRO A 215 -11.36 -6.26 -16.12
C PRO A 215 -9.92 -6.80 -16.24
N LEU A 216 -9.39 -6.89 -17.46
CA LEU A 216 -8.02 -7.35 -17.69
C LEU A 216 -7.02 -6.33 -17.12
N ALA A 217 -7.22 -5.05 -17.38
CA ALA A 217 -6.37 -4.01 -16.81
C ALA A 217 -6.54 -3.86 -15.29
N LEU A 218 -7.71 -4.22 -14.73
CA LEU A 218 -7.88 -4.29 -13.28
C LEU A 218 -6.97 -5.36 -12.66
N SER A 219 -6.73 -6.46 -13.38
CA SER A 219 -5.81 -7.52 -12.92
C SER A 219 -4.36 -7.04 -12.78
N PHE A 220 -3.93 -6.05 -13.58
CA PHE A 220 -2.62 -5.41 -13.42
C PHE A 220 -2.52 -4.71 -12.06
N TRP A 221 -3.54 -3.95 -11.66
CA TRP A 221 -3.56 -3.26 -10.37
C TRP A 221 -3.64 -4.24 -9.19
N VAL A 222 -4.40 -5.33 -9.31
CA VAL A 222 -4.39 -6.41 -8.31
C VAL A 222 -3.00 -7.06 -8.22
N LEU A 223 -2.33 -7.29 -9.35
CA LEU A 223 -0.98 -7.85 -9.38
C LEU A 223 0.05 -6.89 -8.78
N ALA A 224 -0.04 -5.60 -9.05
CA ALA A 224 0.79 -4.58 -8.40
C ALA A 224 0.54 -4.57 -6.89
N GLY A 225 -0.74 -4.66 -6.51
CA GLY A 225 -1.25 -4.97 -5.18
C GLY A 225 -0.43 -6.07 -4.49
N LEU A 226 -0.36 -7.21 -5.17
CA LEU A 226 0.31 -8.42 -4.70
C LEU A 226 1.83 -8.23 -4.59
N VAL A 227 2.49 -7.62 -5.58
CA VAL A 227 3.94 -7.38 -5.55
C VAL A 227 4.35 -6.55 -4.34
N MET A 228 3.66 -5.45 -4.05
CA MET A 228 3.97 -4.63 -2.86
C MET A 228 3.57 -5.35 -1.56
N GLY A 229 2.48 -6.13 -1.58
CA GLY A 229 2.10 -6.97 -0.44
C GLY A 229 3.17 -8.00 -0.10
N LEU A 230 3.75 -8.64 -1.10
CA LEU A 230 4.88 -9.57 -0.97
C LEU A 230 6.13 -8.86 -0.46
N ALA A 231 6.43 -7.66 -0.98
CA ALA A 231 7.52 -6.83 -0.47
C ALA A 231 7.38 -6.58 1.03
N TYR A 232 6.17 -6.28 1.51
CA TYR A 232 5.89 -6.07 2.92
C TYR A 232 6.00 -7.35 3.75
N VAL A 233 5.31 -8.43 3.34
CA VAL A 233 5.29 -9.70 4.08
C VAL A 233 6.67 -10.31 4.22
N TRP A 234 7.53 -10.17 3.20
CA TRP A 234 8.88 -10.71 3.27
C TRP A 234 9.90 -9.78 3.92
N THR A 235 9.65 -8.48 4.06
CA THR A 235 10.62 -7.59 4.74
C THR A 235 10.21 -7.20 6.15
N ASP A 236 8.92 -7.35 6.49
CA ASP A 236 8.28 -6.76 7.67
C ASP A 236 8.60 -5.25 7.80
N SER A 237 8.68 -4.58 6.65
CA SER A 237 9.12 -3.19 6.51
C SER A 237 8.26 -2.49 5.47
N LEU A 238 7.74 -1.31 5.81
CA LEU A 238 7.02 -0.48 4.85
C LEU A 238 7.97 0.25 3.88
N ALA A 239 9.27 0.29 4.15
CA ALA A 239 10.24 0.97 3.28
C ALA A 239 10.20 0.46 1.84
N LEU A 240 10.25 -0.86 1.68
CA LEU A 240 10.31 -1.50 0.36
C LEU A 240 9.03 -1.29 -0.46
N PRO A 241 7.80 -1.56 0.05
CA PRO A 241 6.59 -1.28 -0.71
C PRO A 241 6.40 0.23 -0.98
N ILE A 242 6.66 1.13 -0.02
CA ILE A 242 6.53 2.58 -0.23
C ILE A 242 7.44 3.05 -1.38
N SER A 243 8.70 2.62 -1.36
CA SER A 243 9.67 3.02 -2.39
C SER A 243 9.40 2.39 -3.74
N LEU A 244 8.96 1.13 -3.81
CA LEU A 244 8.57 0.49 -5.06
C LEU A 244 7.35 1.19 -5.68
N HIS A 245 6.36 1.54 -4.87
CA HIS A 245 5.17 2.25 -5.32
C HIS A 245 5.55 3.64 -5.83
N ALA A 246 6.24 4.44 -5.01
CA ALA A 246 6.68 5.77 -5.43
C ALA A 246 7.57 5.68 -6.69
N ALA A 247 8.43 4.67 -6.80
CA ALA A 247 9.26 4.47 -7.97
C ALA A 247 8.45 4.05 -9.21
N PHE A 248 7.38 3.27 -9.07
CA PHE A 248 6.45 3.01 -10.18
C PHE A 248 5.88 4.31 -10.71
N ASP A 249 5.26 5.10 -9.84
CA ASP A 249 4.61 6.32 -10.25
C ASP A 249 5.59 7.35 -10.82
N VAL A 250 6.70 7.60 -10.13
CA VAL A 250 7.74 8.53 -10.58
C VAL A 250 8.35 8.05 -11.89
N SER A 251 8.57 6.74 -12.05
CA SER A 251 9.17 6.22 -13.29
C SER A 251 8.22 6.31 -14.47
N VAL A 252 6.97 5.94 -14.27
CA VAL A 252 5.92 6.00 -15.30
C VAL A 252 5.66 7.45 -15.71
N ASN A 253 5.58 8.37 -14.75
CA ASN A 253 5.12 9.75 -15.01
C ASN A 253 6.26 10.76 -15.27
N HIS A 254 7.47 10.54 -14.73
CA HIS A 254 8.54 11.55 -14.76
C HIS A 254 9.90 11.04 -15.25
N VAL A 255 10.28 9.78 -15.01
CA VAL A 255 11.61 9.29 -15.46
C VAL A 255 11.53 8.77 -16.90
N TRP A 256 10.69 7.78 -17.16
CA TRP A 256 10.60 7.07 -18.43
C TRP A 256 9.38 7.45 -19.27
N GLY A 257 8.47 8.25 -18.72
CA GLY A 257 7.35 8.82 -19.49
C GLY A 257 6.41 7.78 -20.08
N LEU A 258 6.28 6.59 -19.47
CA LEU A 258 5.38 5.52 -19.91
C LEU A 258 3.91 5.98 -19.96
N PHE A 259 3.54 7.00 -19.18
CA PHE A 259 2.22 7.63 -19.27
C PHE A 259 1.91 8.18 -20.67
N ALA A 260 2.91 8.46 -21.50
CA ALA A 260 2.71 9.06 -22.82
C ALA A 260 1.85 8.18 -23.74
N ALA A 261 1.72 6.87 -23.44
CA ALA A 261 0.77 5.99 -24.10
C ALA A 261 -0.71 6.44 -23.94
N ARG A 262 -1.01 7.30 -22.96
CA ARG A 262 -2.33 7.90 -22.70
C ARG A 262 -2.31 9.44 -22.70
N ALA A 263 -1.35 10.06 -23.39
CA ALA A 263 -1.14 11.51 -23.30
C ALA A 263 -2.39 12.35 -23.64
N GLY A 264 -3.24 11.87 -24.56
CA GLY A 264 -4.48 12.55 -24.97
C GLY A 264 -5.58 12.63 -23.90
N GLU A 265 -5.46 11.88 -22.81
CA GLU A 265 -6.43 11.85 -21.72
C GLU A 265 -6.04 12.75 -20.54
N LEU A 266 -4.82 13.28 -20.54
CA LEU A 266 -4.29 14.04 -19.43
C LEU A 266 -4.60 15.54 -19.57
N PRO A 267 -4.95 16.22 -18.46
CA PRO A 267 -5.25 17.65 -18.46
C PRO A 267 -4.00 18.52 -18.67
N PHE A 268 -2.81 17.95 -18.47
CA PHE A 268 -1.52 18.60 -18.69
C PHE A 268 -0.45 17.55 -18.97
N GLU A 269 0.67 18.01 -19.51
CA GLU A 269 1.85 17.19 -19.75
C GLU A 269 2.80 17.36 -18.56
N PRO A 270 3.07 16.31 -17.77
CA PRO A 270 4.00 16.41 -16.65
C PRO A 270 5.45 16.60 -17.15
N PRO A 271 6.33 17.13 -16.28
CA PRO A 271 7.75 17.21 -16.57
C PRO A 271 8.37 15.80 -16.64
N THR A 272 9.27 15.55 -17.59
CA THR A 272 9.91 14.24 -17.78
C THR A 272 11.40 14.33 -18.08
N LEU A 273 12.14 13.29 -17.67
CA LEU A 273 13.53 13.07 -18.08
C LEU A 273 13.60 12.49 -19.49
N VAL A 274 12.81 11.44 -19.74
CA VAL A 274 12.63 10.85 -21.08
C VAL A 274 11.16 10.97 -21.47
N ARG A 275 10.92 11.57 -22.64
CA ARG A 275 9.60 11.66 -23.25
C ARG A 275 9.53 10.75 -24.47
N PRO A 276 8.88 9.59 -24.35
CA PRO A 276 8.64 8.73 -25.50
C PRO A 276 7.39 9.18 -26.28
N ALA A 277 7.41 8.90 -27.58
CA ALA A 277 6.21 8.83 -28.42
C ALA A 277 5.93 7.37 -28.73
N PHE A 278 4.78 6.86 -28.31
CA PHE A 278 4.37 5.48 -28.55
C PHE A 278 3.65 5.38 -29.90
N THR A 279 4.07 4.42 -30.72
CA THR A 279 3.51 4.09 -32.03
C THR A 279 3.05 2.64 -32.12
N GLY A 280 3.42 1.81 -31.13
CA GLY A 280 2.99 0.42 -31.05
C GLY A 280 1.53 0.27 -30.62
N PRO A 281 0.98 -0.96 -30.69
CA PRO A 281 -0.41 -1.21 -30.32
C PRO A 281 -0.66 -0.82 -28.86
N GLU A 282 -1.65 0.03 -28.62
CA GLU A 282 -2.02 0.51 -27.28
C GLU A 282 -2.28 -0.65 -26.31
N SER A 283 -2.95 -1.70 -26.80
CA SER A 283 -3.21 -2.93 -26.03
C SER A 283 -1.95 -3.62 -25.51
N LEU A 284 -0.77 -3.37 -26.08
CA LEU A 284 0.53 -3.90 -25.65
C LEU A 284 1.28 -2.96 -24.70
N VAL A 285 1.31 -1.66 -25.04
CA VAL A 285 2.20 -0.67 -24.41
C VAL A 285 1.52 0.23 -23.37
N ALA A 286 0.19 0.18 -23.26
CA ALA A 286 -0.55 0.87 -22.20
C ALA A 286 0.00 0.50 -20.81
N VAL A 287 -0.27 1.34 -19.79
CA VAL A 287 0.23 1.13 -18.42
C VAL A 287 -0.11 -0.27 -17.89
N ALA A 288 -1.35 -0.72 -18.09
CA ALA A 288 -1.80 -2.07 -17.74
C ALA A 288 -1.67 -3.10 -18.88
N GLY A 289 -0.92 -2.77 -19.93
CA GLY A 289 -0.65 -3.64 -21.07
C GLY A 289 0.30 -4.80 -20.74
N PRO A 290 0.32 -5.86 -21.55
CA PRO A 290 1.19 -7.03 -21.38
C PRO A 290 2.68 -6.72 -21.20
N ILE A 291 3.23 -5.69 -21.85
CA ILE A 291 4.66 -5.36 -21.71
C ILE A 291 4.96 -4.87 -20.29
N ASN A 292 4.19 -3.90 -19.82
CA ASN A 292 4.33 -3.36 -18.47
C ASN A 292 3.96 -4.39 -17.40
N THR A 293 2.99 -5.26 -17.67
CA THR A 293 2.64 -6.41 -16.81
C THR A 293 3.81 -7.40 -16.72
N GLY A 294 4.48 -7.70 -17.83
CA GLY A 294 5.67 -8.55 -17.86
C GLY A 294 6.81 -7.97 -17.00
N TRP A 295 7.05 -6.66 -17.10
CA TRP A 295 8.05 -5.99 -16.26
C TRP A 295 7.64 -5.89 -14.79
N LEU A 296 6.35 -5.77 -14.49
CA LEU A 296 5.85 -5.89 -13.11
C LEU A 296 6.16 -7.27 -12.52
N LEU A 297 6.06 -8.34 -13.30
CA LEU A 297 6.45 -9.69 -12.86
C LEU A 297 7.97 -9.80 -12.63
N VAL A 298 8.78 -9.21 -13.51
CA VAL A 298 10.25 -9.14 -13.32
C VAL A 298 10.59 -8.38 -12.04
N ILE A 299 9.92 -7.25 -11.78
CA ILE A 299 10.03 -6.50 -10.52
C ILE A 299 9.64 -7.40 -9.33
N GLY A 300 8.54 -8.14 -9.42
CA GLY A 300 8.13 -9.11 -8.41
C GLY A 300 9.21 -10.16 -8.11
N VAL A 301 9.85 -10.71 -9.14
CA VAL A 301 10.98 -11.64 -8.99
C VAL A 301 12.17 -10.96 -8.30
N ALA A 302 12.50 -9.72 -8.69
CA ALA A 302 13.58 -8.97 -8.06
C ALA A 302 13.32 -8.70 -6.56
N VAL A 303 12.07 -8.39 -6.19
CA VAL A 303 11.62 -8.24 -4.81
C VAL A 303 11.80 -9.54 -4.02
N VAL A 304 11.37 -10.68 -4.59
CA VAL A 304 11.52 -12.00 -3.96
C VAL A 304 13.00 -12.33 -3.76
N ALA A 305 13.83 -12.09 -4.78
CA ALA A 305 15.27 -12.33 -4.74
C ALA A 305 15.95 -11.46 -3.68
N PHE A 306 15.62 -10.16 -3.63
CA PHE A 306 16.13 -9.26 -2.60
C PHE A 306 15.73 -9.71 -1.19
N ALA A 307 14.45 -10.05 -0.98
CA ALA A 307 13.97 -10.57 0.29
C ALA A 307 14.74 -11.83 0.73
N ARG A 308 14.98 -12.76 -0.21
CA ARG A 308 15.73 -13.99 0.06
C ARG A 308 17.19 -13.73 0.43
N LEU A 309 17.83 -12.75 -0.22
CA LEU A 309 19.19 -12.32 0.10
C LEU A 309 19.25 -11.64 1.46
N ARG A 310 18.28 -10.76 1.76
CA ARG A 310 18.16 -10.02 3.02
C ARG A 310 17.94 -10.93 4.22
N ASN A 311 17.06 -11.92 4.09
CA ASN A 311 16.61 -12.75 5.23
C ASN A 311 17.36 -14.08 5.35
N GLY A 312 18.15 -14.48 4.35
CA GLY A 312 18.79 -15.79 4.30
C GLY A 312 17.83 -16.98 4.10
N SER A 313 16.51 -16.75 4.01
CA SER A 313 15.49 -17.77 3.78
C SER A 313 14.23 -17.18 3.12
N PHE A 314 13.29 -18.04 2.71
CA PHE A 314 11.96 -17.65 2.23
C PHE A 314 10.91 -17.58 3.35
N ALA A 315 11.30 -17.78 4.61
CA ALA A 315 10.38 -17.62 5.72
C ALA A 315 9.99 -16.15 5.82
N ALA A 316 8.69 -15.86 5.77
CA ALA A 316 8.19 -14.50 5.99
C ALA A 316 8.53 -14.06 7.41
N PRO A 317 9.35 -13.00 7.59
CA PRO A 317 9.62 -12.44 8.92
C PRO A 317 8.41 -11.68 9.47
N PHE A 318 7.41 -11.36 8.63
CA PHE A 318 6.16 -10.75 9.05
C PHE A 318 5.54 -11.52 10.21
N ARG A 319 5.36 -10.81 11.32
CA ARG A 319 4.75 -11.35 12.54
C ARG A 319 3.61 -10.45 12.94
N THR A 320 2.55 -11.08 13.40
CA THR A 320 1.55 -10.43 14.23
C THR A 320 1.86 -10.80 15.69
N GLU A 321 1.43 -9.97 16.64
CA GLU A 321 1.68 -10.20 18.09
C GLU A 321 1.01 -11.48 18.64
N TYR A 322 0.28 -12.22 17.80
CA TYR A 322 -0.49 -13.42 18.15
C TYR A 322 0.16 -14.73 17.69
N GLU A 323 1.30 -14.69 16.99
CA GLU A 323 2.02 -15.90 16.57
C GLU A 323 2.82 -16.60 17.71
N GLY A 324 2.45 -16.37 18.97
CA GLY A 324 3.13 -16.93 20.15
C GLY A 324 2.24 -17.17 21.37
N ARG A 325 0.91 -17.23 21.19
CA ARG A 325 -0.04 -17.74 22.19
C ARG A 325 -0.59 -19.07 21.76
#